data_AF-A0AAN7PKW9-F1
#
_entry.id   AF-A0AAN7PKW9-F1
#
_cell.length_a   1.000
_cell.length_b   1.000
_cell.length_c   1.000
_cell.angle_alpha   90.00
_cell.angle_beta   90.00
_cell.angle_gamma   90.00
#
_symmetry.space_group_name_H-M   'P 1'
#
loop_
_entity.id
_entity.type
_entity.pdbx_description
1 polymer ?
#
loop_
_entity_poly.entity_id
_entity_poly.type
_entity_poly.pdbx_seq_one_letter_code
_entity_poly.pdbx_strand_id
1 'polypeptide(L)'
;MLSLSLKPSFNKGRPQKSFEQSSTKKRKRKIQHLLTDYSKEQLTFAAQLSVRDCGKRDAAQLMQKISMASSRRATSYKRARKTIFNGRKKQRPYTPEEALAFFIANNLTVRTYKDIQQDAKERGYHAYPCYDYVVNVKEQCYPPVENITVTDISAEVKLNALLNHTASRICKNILGEVLDTSVLNYTLIYKWGCDGSSGHSLYKQPFEDPDNTDEYMFVISLVPIRLQDNPQNIVWENPRPASPRFCRVIKFIYNNTSRTNV
;
A
#
# COMPACT_ATOMS: atom_id res chain seq x y z
N MET A 1 44.61 -6.06 82.23
CA MET A 1 44.67 -6.05 80.76
C MET A 1 43.55 -6.91 80.22
N LEU A 2 42.63 -6.35 79.44
CA LEU A 2 42.03 -6.95 78.23
C LEU A 2 41.00 -5.97 77.67
N SER A 3 41.37 -5.31 76.58
CA SER A 3 40.54 -4.46 75.74
C SER A 3 39.66 -5.31 74.84
N LEU A 4 38.33 -5.14 74.88
CA LEU A 4 37.41 -5.70 73.91
C LEU A 4 37.03 -4.62 72.89
N SER A 5 37.54 -4.75 71.66
CA SER A 5 37.13 -3.93 70.53
C SER A 5 35.77 -4.42 70.01
N LEU A 6 34.77 -3.53 69.98
CA LEU A 6 33.50 -3.77 69.29
C LEU A 6 33.72 -3.68 67.77
N LYS A 7 33.53 -4.79 67.06
CA LYS A 7 33.41 -4.78 65.59
C LYS A 7 31.97 -4.41 65.18
N PRO A 8 31.77 -3.54 64.18
CA PRO A 8 30.42 -3.21 63.71
C PRO A 8 29.84 -4.36 62.87
N SER A 9 28.58 -4.72 63.15
CA SER A 9 27.82 -5.71 62.39
C SER A 9 27.31 -5.09 61.09
N PHE A 10 27.87 -5.53 59.95
CA PHE A 10 27.28 -5.24 58.65
C PHE A 10 26.10 -6.17 58.39
N ASN A 11 24.88 -5.71 58.69
CA ASN A 11 23.64 -6.41 58.33
C ASN A 11 23.55 -6.56 56.80
N LYS A 12 23.71 -7.80 56.30
CA LYS A 12 23.61 -8.17 54.88
C LYS A 12 22.15 -8.19 54.41
N GLY A 13 21.58 -7.01 54.19
CA GLY A 13 20.31 -6.87 53.47
C GLY A 13 20.45 -7.11 51.97
N ARG A 14 19.33 -7.36 51.28
CA ARG A 14 19.28 -7.48 49.81
C ARG A 14 19.92 -6.24 49.16
N PRO A 15 20.86 -6.40 48.20
CA PRO A 15 21.53 -5.28 47.55
C PRO A 15 20.52 -4.26 46.98
N GLN A 16 20.67 -3.00 47.38
CA GLN A 16 19.82 -1.91 46.90
C GLN A 16 20.28 -1.49 45.51
N LYS A 17 19.47 -1.80 44.49
CA LYS A 17 19.63 -1.22 43.15
C LYS A 17 19.59 0.32 43.21
N SER A 18 20.35 1.00 42.34
CA SER A 18 20.30 2.47 42.19
C SER A 18 18.90 2.96 41.81
N PHE A 19 18.66 4.27 41.83
CA PHE A 19 17.37 4.83 41.42
C PHE A 19 17.08 4.55 39.94
N GLU A 20 18.09 4.68 39.07
CA GLU A 20 18.00 4.43 37.62
C GLU A 20 17.72 2.95 37.33
N GLN A 21 18.34 2.04 38.08
CA GLN A 21 18.24 0.59 37.88
C GLN A 21 17.01 -0.06 38.55
N SER A 22 16.20 0.73 39.27
CA SER A 22 15.02 0.26 39.98
C SER A 22 13.77 0.28 39.08
N SER A 23 12.86 -0.68 39.29
CA SER A 23 11.55 -0.67 38.61
C SER A 23 10.73 0.57 38.97
N THR A 24 9.78 0.96 38.12
CA THR A 24 8.91 2.14 38.32
C THR A 24 8.19 2.12 39.68
N LYS A 25 7.66 0.96 40.10
CA LYS A 25 7.03 0.77 41.41
C LYS A 25 8.01 1.03 42.56
N LYS A 26 9.25 0.58 42.46
CA LYS A 26 10.29 0.81 43.48
C LYS A 26 10.78 2.26 43.48
N ARG A 27 10.92 2.90 42.31
CA ARG A 27 11.25 4.33 42.18
C ARG A 27 10.21 5.22 42.86
N LYS A 28 8.91 4.95 42.65
CA LYS A 28 7.80 5.65 43.32
C LYS A 28 7.90 5.58 44.85
N ARG A 29 8.16 4.38 45.40
CA ARG A 29 8.34 4.20 46.86
C ARG A 29 9.54 4.99 47.39
N LYS A 30 10.66 5.01 46.67
CA LYS A 30 11.87 5.74 47.08
C LYS A 30 11.66 7.26 47.15
N ILE A 31 10.86 7.84 46.24
CA ILE A 31 10.61 9.29 46.19
C ILE A 31 9.37 9.71 46.97
N GLN A 32 8.70 8.79 47.67
CA GLN A 32 7.42 9.08 48.31
C GLN A 32 7.56 10.17 49.38
N HIS A 33 8.67 10.17 50.13
CA HIS A 33 9.00 11.23 51.08
C HIS A 33 9.09 12.61 50.41
N LEU A 34 9.68 12.71 49.20
CA LEU A 34 9.75 13.98 48.48
C LEU A 34 8.37 14.53 48.12
N LEU A 35 7.38 13.66 47.91
CA LEU A 35 6.00 14.06 47.60
C LEU A 35 5.19 14.42 48.86
N THR A 36 5.59 13.95 50.04
CA THR A 36 4.95 14.29 51.32
C THR A 36 5.54 15.55 51.94
N ASP A 37 6.85 15.72 51.81
CA ASP A 37 7.61 16.71 52.57
C ASP A 37 7.69 18.08 51.84
N TYR A 38 7.41 18.11 50.53
CA TYR A 38 7.54 19.31 49.70
C TYR A 38 6.31 19.57 48.84
N SER A 39 6.03 20.86 48.61
CA SER A 39 4.94 21.29 47.73
C SER A 39 5.26 21.03 46.25
N LYS A 40 4.21 21.02 45.42
CA LYS A 40 4.35 20.88 43.96
C LYS A 40 5.22 21.99 43.37
N GLU A 41 5.09 23.21 43.87
CA GLU A 41 5.84 24.39 43.42
C GLU A 41 7.33 24.24 43.77
N GLN A 42 7.64 23.83 45.01
CA GLN A 42 9.00 23.56 45.47
C GLN A 42 9.66 22.46 44.63
N LEU A 43 8.95 21.35 44.38
CA LEU A 43 9.44 20.24 43.56
C LEU A 43 9.67 20.65 42.09
N THR A 44 8.77 21.46 41.54
CA THR A 44 8.89 21.95 40.16
C THR A 44 10.10 22.88 40.02
N PHE A 45 10.29 23.79 40.97
CA PHE A 45 11.41 24.72 40.98
C PHE A 45 12.76 24.01 41.20
N ALA A 46 12.82 23.06 42.15
CA ALA A 46 14.00 22.24 42.37
C ALA A 46 14.40 21.43 41.13
N ALA A 47 13.41 20.84 40.44
CA ALA A 47 13.66 20.14 39.19
C ALA A 47 14.18 21.08 38.07
N GLN A 48 13.66 22.31 37.99
CA GLN A 48 14.15 23.31 37.04
C GLN A 48 15.61 23.70 37.30
N LEU A 49 15.97 23.97 38.57
CA LEU A 49 17.34 24.31 38.95
C LEU A 49 18.30 23.18 38.62
N SER A 50 17.96 21.95 39.01
CA SER A 50 18.78 20.77 38.70
C SER A 50 19.03 20.59 37.19
N VAL A 51 18.00 20.77 36.35
CA VAL A 51 18.14 20.65 34.89
C VAL A 51 18.98 21.79 34.31
N ARG A 52 18.91 22.99 34.90
CA ARG A 52 19.72 24.15 34.51
C ARG A 52 21.19 23.96 34.86
N ASP A 53 21.49 23.40 36.03
CA ASP A 53 22.86 23.09 36.47
C ASP A 53 23.50 22.01 35.60
N CYS A 54 22.71 21.08 35.05
CA CYS A 54 23.16 20.14 34.02
C CYS A 54 23.34 20.78 32.62
N GLY A 55 23.26 22.12 32.50
CA GLY A 55 23.44 22.86 31.25
C GLY A 55 22.24 22.87 30.31
N LYS A 56 21.12 22.20 30.64
CA LYS A 56 19.96 22.03 29.76
C LYS A 56 18.96 23.18 29.89
N ARG A 57 19.40 24.41 29.59
CA ARG A 57 18.65 25.66 29.79
C ARG A 57 17.26 25.65 29.12
N ASP A 58 17.17 25.18 27.87
CA ASP A 58 15.90 25.14 27.13
C ASP A 58 14.90 24.14 27.73
N ALA A 59 15.39 23.00 28.23
CA ALA A 59 14.54 22.02 28.91
C ALA A 59 13.99 22.58 30.23
N ALA A 60 14.81 23.31 31.00
CA ALA A 60 14.36 23.97 32.22
C ALA A 60 13.28 25.03 31.93
N GLN A 61 13.48 25.86 30.89
CA GLN A 61 12.48 26.83 30.44
C GLN A 61 11.18 26.15 29.97
N LEU A 62 11.29 25.03 29.26
CA LEU A 62 10.13 24.26 28.82
C LEU A 62 9.35 23.67 30.00
N MET A 63 10.03 23.13 31.01
CA MET A 63 9.40 22.62 32.24
C MET A 63 8.62 23.72 32.96
N GLN A 64 9.18 24.93 33.04
CA GLN A 64 8.49 26.09 33.59
C GLN A 64 7.23 26.45 32.79
N LYS A 65 7.36 26.56 31.46
CA LYS A 65 6.24 26.86 30.56
C LYS A 65 5.12 25.82 30.64
N ILE A 66 5.45 24.53 30.80
CA ILE A 66 4.47 23.45 30.92
C ILE A 66 3.83 23.46 32.30
N SER A 67 4.61 23.69 33.37
CA SER A 67 4.08 23.69 34.73
C SER A 67 3.09 24.84 34.99
N MET A 68 3.29 25.99 34.35
CA MET A 68 2.40 27.15 34.44
C MET A 68 1.25 27.12 33.42
N ALA A 69 1.25 26.17 32.48
CA ALA A 69 0.24 26.11 31.43
C ALA A 69 -1.09 25.53 31.93
N SER A 70 -2.20 26.05 31.42
CA SER A 70 -3.52 25.43 31.60
C SER A 70 -3.59 24.04 30.94
N SER A 71 -4.49 23.18 31.42
CA SER A 71 -4.70 21.83 30.87
C SER A 71 -4.91 21.83 29.35
N ARG A 72 -5.66 22.82 28.82
CA ARG A 72 -5.87 23.00 27.37
C ARG A 72 -4.55 23.32 26.65
N ARG A 73 -3.74 24.21 27.20
CA ARG A 73 -2.45 24.61 26.61
C ARG A 73 -1.43 23.47 26.66
N ALA A 74 -1.36 22.72 27.76
CA ALA A 74 -0.53 21.52 27.87
C ALA A 74 -0.94 20.43 26.84
N THR A 75 -2.25 20.25 26.64
CA THR A 75 -2.78 19.33 25.62
C THR A 75 -2.41 19.78 24.20
N SER A 76 -2.46 21.08 23.91
CA SER A 76 -2.02 21.64 22.62
C SER A 76 -0.53 21.35 22.35
N TYR A 77 0.36 21.60 23.32
CA TYR A 77 1.78 21.26 23.20
C TYR A 77 2.00 19.76 22.95
N LYS A 78 1.26 18.89 23.65
CA LYS A 78 1.33 17.43 23.43
C LYS A 78 0.91 17.05 22.00
N ARG A 79 -0.17 17.65 21.48
CA ARG A 79 -0.63 17.41 20.10
C ARG A 79 0.37 17.90 19.07
N ALA A 80 0.84 19.15 19.18
CA ALA A 80 1.82 19.72 18.27
C ALA A 80 3.10 18.87 18.23
N ARG A 81 3.63 18.48 19.39
CA ARG A 81 4.80 17.59 19.47
C ARG A 81 4.52 16.23 18.84
N LYS A 82 3.35 15.62 19.07
CA LYS A 82 2.97 14.35 18.44
C LYS A 82 2.92 14.48 16.91
N THR A 83 2.41 15.59 16.38
CA THR A 83 2.37 15.85 14.94
C THR A 83 3.77 16.05 14.34
N ILE A 84 4.66 16.73 15.06
CA ILE A 84 6.06 16.93 14.63
C ILE A 84 6.84 15.62 14.68
N PHE A 85 6.70 14.87 15.78
CA PHE A 85 7.49 13.64 16.05
C PHE A 85 6.98 12.43 15.27
N ASN A 86 5.67 12.32 15.02
CA ASN A 86 5.11 11.29 14.14
C ASN A 86 5.29 11.64 12.65
N GLY A 87 5.95 12.77 12.35
CA GLY A 87 5.99 13.37 11.02
C GLY A 87 4.60 13.85 10.57
N ARG A 88 4.58 14.89 9.73
CA ARG A 88 3.50 14.96 8.72
C ARG A 88 3.50 13.58 8.07
N LYS A 89 2.36 12.86 8.04
CA LYS A 89 2.27 11.58 7.31
C LYS A 89 2.99 11.80 5.98
N LYS A 90 4.12 11.10 5.75
CA LYS A 90 4.90 11.28 4.52
C LYS A 90 3.92 11.15 3.38
N GLN A 91 3.79 12.19 2.58
CA GLN A 91 2.90 12.13 1.43
C GLN A 91 3.41 10.99 0.56
N ARG A 92 2.51 10.06 0.24
CA ARG A 92 2.81 8.87 -0.53
C ARG A 92 2.39 9.14 -1.97
N PRO A 93 3.33 9.42 -2.89
CA PRO A 93 3.00 9.52 -4.31
C PRO A 93 2.59 8.13 -4.83
N TYR A 94 1.84 8.13 -5.92
CA TYR A 94 1.45 6.92 -6.64
C TYR A 94 2.69 6.22 -7.19
N THR A 95 2.76 4.89 -7.08
CA THR A 95 3.67 4.11 -7.93
C THR A 95 3.17 4.12 -9.38
N PRO A 96 4.01 3.77 -10.38
CA PRO A 96 3.55 3.63 -11.75
C PRO A 96 2.35 2.68 -11.91
N GLU A 97 2.33 1.56 -11.17
CA GLU A 97 1.24 0.58 -11.20
C GLU A 97 -0.04 1.15 -10.57
N GLU A 98 0.06 1.84 -9.43
CA GLU A 98 -1.10 2.48 -8.80
C GLU A 98 -1.65 3.60 -9.68
N ALA A 99 -0.76 4.33 -10.37
CA ALA A 99 -1.14 5.35 -11.34
C ALA A 99 -1.82 4.76 -12.59
N LEU A 100 -1.34 3.62 -13.10
CA LEU A 100 -2.00 2.90 -14.19
C LEU A 100 -3.40 2.41 -13.76
N ALA A 101 -3.53 1.88 -12.55
CA ALA A 101 -4.81 1.45 -12.00
C ALA A 101 -5.79 2.64 -11.89
N PHE A 102 -5.32 3.79 -11.37
CA PHE A 102 -6.10 5.03 -11.33
C PHE A 102 -6.50 5.51 -12.73
N PHE A 103 -5.57 5.48 -13.70
CA PHE A 103 -5.81 5.87 -15.09
C PHE A 103 -6.93 5.05 -15.73
N ILE A 104 -6.87 3.71 -15.61
CA ILE A 104 -7.87 2.80 -16.18
C ILE A 104 -9.20 2.89 -15.43
N ALA A 105 -9.18 2.90 -14.10
CA ALA A 105 -10.39 2.89 -13.29
C ALA A 105 -11.28 4.13 -13.50
N ASN A 106 -10.69 5.24 -13.93
CA ASN A 106 -11.37 6.51 -14.17
C ASN A 106 -11.52 6.83 -15.67
N ASN A 107 -11.21 5.91 -16.58
CA ASN A 107 -11.29 6.10 -18.03
C ASN A 107 -10.59 7.38 -18.50
N LEU A 108 -9.41 7.69 -17.94
CA LEU A 108 -8.73 8.94 -18.25
C LEU A 108 -8.14 8.91 -19.66
N THR A 109 -8.15 10.06 -20.32
CA THR A 109 -7.32 10.29 -21.50
C THR A 109 -5.89 10.63 -21.07
N VAL A 110 -4.92 10.46 -21.98
CA VAL A 110 -3.52 10.84 -21.75
C VAL A 110 -3.41 12.32 -21.38
N ARG A 111 -4.18 13.18 -22.07
CA ARG A 111 -4.23 14.62 -21.80
C ARG A 111 -4.73 14.90 -20.39
N THR A 112 -5.89 14.35 -20.03
CA THR A 112 -6.48 14.54 -18.69
C THR A 112 -5.53 14.06 -17.58
N TYR A 113 -4.85 12.93 -17.78
CA TYR A 113 -3.85 12.44 -16.82
C TYR A 113 -2.68 13.42 -16.66
N LYS A 114 -2.14 13.94 -17.77
CA LYS A 114 -1.06 14.93 -17.75
C LYS A 114 -1.50 16.25 -17.12
N ASP A 115 -2.72 16.69 -17.37
CA ASP A 115 -3.29 17.90 -16.75
C ASP A 115 -3.39 17.74 -15.22
N ILE A 116 -3.90 16.59 -14.74
CA ILE A 116 -3.97 16.25 -13.30
C ILE A 116 -2.56 16.20 -12.67
N GLN A 117 -1.61 15.58 -13.39
CA GLN A 117 -0.22 15.51 -12.93
C GLN A 117 0.38 16.92 -12.79
N GLN A 118 0.16 17.77 -13.78
CA GLN A 118 0.70 19.12 -13.85
C GLN A 118 0.09 20.02 -12.77
N ASP A 119 -1.23 19.99 -12.56
CA ASP A 119 -1.90 20.74 -11.47
C ASP A 119 -1.36 20.31 -10.09
N ALA A 120 -1.15 19.02 -9.85
CA ALA A 120 -0.55 18.54 -8.61
C ALA A 120 0.89 19.07 -8.41
N LYS A 121 1.68 19.06 -9.50
CA LYS A 121 3.06 19.57 -9.51
C LYS A 121 3.11 21.07 -9.21
N GLU A 122 2.19 21.86 -9.79
CA GLU A 122 2.08 23.30 -9.56
C GLU A 122 1.71 23.64 -8.12
N ARG A 123 0.94 22.76 -7.45
CA ARG A 123 0.64 22.84 -6.01
C ARG A 123 1.78 22.35 -5.11
N GLY A 124 2.95 22.04 -5.67
CA GLY A 124 4.13 21.60 -4.94
C GLY A 124 4.09 20.14 -4.50
N TYR A 125 3.23 19.31 -5.10
CA TYR A 125 3.15 17.88 -4.79
C TYR A 125 3.29 17.00 -6.03
N HIS A 126 4.39 16.27 -6.11
CA HIS A 126 4.66 15.28 -7.16
C HIS A 126 3.89 13.97 -6.91
N ALA A 127 2.56 14.05 -6.90
CA ALA A 127 1.68 12.94 -6.57
C ALA A 127 1.72 11.81 -7.60
N TYR A 128 1.77 12.17 -8.89
CA TYR A 128 1.61 11.25 -10.00
C TYR A 128 2.93 11.09 -10.77
N PRO A 129 3.34 9.85 -11.11
CA PRO A 129 4.52 9.60 -11.93
C PRO A 129 4.33 10.15 -13.35
N CYS A 130 5.44 10.38 -14.06
CA CYS A 130 5.38 10.75 -15.47
C CYS A 130 4.68 9.67 -16.29
N TYR A 131 3.94 10.10 -17.31
CA TYR A 131 3.16 9.18 -18.14
C TYR A 131 4.00 8.08 -18.78
N ASP A 132 5.26 8.35 -19.11
CA ASP A 132 6.17 7.34 -19.68
C ASP A 132 6.38 6.13 -18.75
N TYR A 133 6.43 6.35 -17.44
CA TYR A 133 6.49 5.25 -16.46
C TYR A 133 5.19 4.46 -16.43
N VAL A 134 4.04 5.12 -16.61
CA VAL A 134 2.73 4.49 -16.71
C VAL A 134 2.64 3.64 -17.98
N VAL A 135 3.18 4.13 -19.10
CA VAL A 135 3.28 3.38 -20.36
C VAL A 135 4.12 2.12 -20.17
N ASN A 136 5.31 2.24 -19.56
CA ASN A 136 6.19 1.09 -19.33
C ASN A 136 5.49 -0.03 -18.53
N VAL A 137 4.75 0.30 -17.47
CA VAL A 137 4.00 -0.72 -16.72
C VAL A 137 2.76 -1.21 -17.46
N LYS A 138 2.18 -0.41 -18.35
CA LYS A 138 1.07 -0.81 -19.23
C LYS A 138 1.55 -1.84 -20.25
N GLU A 139 2.72 -1.63 -20.85
CA GLU A 139 3.35 -2.56 -21.79
C GLU A 139 3.62 -3.92 -21.15
N GLN A 140 4.10 -3.94 -19.91
CA GLN A 140 4.27 -5.16 -19.11
C GLN A 140 2.95 -5.90 -18.82
N CYS A 141 1.79 -5.29 -19.09
CA CYS A 141 0.49 -5.93 -18.94
C CYS A 141 0.02 -6.63 -20.23
N TYR A 142 0.72 -6.46 -21.36
CA TYR A 142 0.37 -7.09 -22.62
C TYR A 142 1.08 -8.44 -22.82
N PRO A 143 0.42 -9.42 -23.46
CA PRO A 143 1.11 -10.59 -24.01
C PRO A 143 2.19 -10.18 -25.02
N PRO A 144 3.18 -11.05 -25.30
CA PRO A 144 4.22 -10.75 -26.28
C PRO A 144 3.64 -10.42 -27.65
N VAL A 145 4.19 -9.41 -28.32
CA VAL A 145 3.65 -8.82 -29.57
C VAL A 145 3.61 -9.84 -30.70
N GLU A 146 4.56 -10.77 -30.75
CA GLU A 146 4.61 -11.88 -31.71
C GLU A 146 3.45 -12.88 -31.60
N ASN A 147 2.65 -12.78 -30.53
CA ASN A 147 1.45 -13.58 -30.32
C ASN A 147 0.17 -12.78 -30.54
N ILE A 148 0.27 -11.54 -30.99
CA ILE A 148 -0.85 -10.66 -31.31
C ILE A 148 -0.88 -10.47 -32.83
N THR A 149 -1.99 -10.82 -33.45
CA THR A 149 -2.25 -10.58 -34.86
C THR A 149 -3.33 -9.50 -34.98
N VAL A 150 -3.06 -8.47 -35.76
CA VAL A 150 -4.02 -7.39 -36.04
C VAL A 150 -4.16 -7.26 -37.54
N THR A 151 -5.41 -7.20 -37.99
CA THR A 151 -5.85 -6.99 -39.38
C THR A 151 -6.82 -5.83 -39.39
N ASP A 152 -7.27 -5.41 -40.57
CA ASP A 152 -8.33 -4.42 -40.74
C ASP A 152 -9.69 -4.86 -40.17
N ILE A 153 -9.97 -6.17 -40.20
CA ILE A 153 -11.25 -6.74 -39.72
C ILE A 153 -11.19 -7.39 -38.34
N SER A 154 -10.01 -7.65 -37.79
CA SER A 154 -9.91 -8.42 -36.54
C SER A 154 -8.61 -8.18 -35.79
N ALA A 155 -8.66 -8.42 -34.47
CA ALA A 155 -7.46 -8.63 -33.69
C ALA A 155 -7.60 -9.89 -32.85
N GLU A 156 -6.51 -10.66 -32.77
CA GLU A 156 -6.45 -11.93 -32.08
C GLU A 156 -5.16 -12.06 -31.28
N VAL A 157 -5.24 -12.68 -30.11
CA VAL A 157 -4.10 -13.12 -29.32
C VAL A 157 -4.10 -14.64 -29.28
N LYS A 158 -2.95 -15.28 -29.53
CA LYS A 158 -2.81 -16.73 -29.41
C LYS A 158 -3.25 -17.18 -28.01
N LEU A 159 -4.15 -18.17 -27.95
CA LEU A 159 -4.76 -18.64 -26.72
C LEU A 159 -3.72 -19.00 -25.65
N ASN A 160 -2.71 -19.81 -26.00
CA ASN A 160 -1.65 -20.20 -25.07
C ASN A 160 -0.89 -19.00 -24.48
N ALA A 161 -0.62 -17.97 -25.29
CA ALA A 161 0.06 -16.77 -24.81
C ALA A 161 -0.81 -15.99 -23.80
N LEU A 162 -2.11 -15.86 -24.08
CA LEU A 162 -3.04 -15.19 -23.17
C LEU A 162 -3.23 -15.94 -21.85
N LEU A 163 -3.35 -17.27 -21.89
CA LEU A 163 -3.47 -18.12 -20.72
C LEU A 163 -2.21 -18.04 -19.84
N ASN A 164 -1.03 -18.21 -20.45
CA ASN A 164 0.25 -18.16 -19.73
C ASN A 164 0.51 -16.79 -19.11
N HIS A 165 0.23 -15.72 -19.86
CA HIS A 165 0.38 -14.35 -19.37
C HIS A 165 -0.58 -14.04 -18.23
N THR A 166 -1.84 -14.49 -18.34
CA THR A 166 -2.84 -14.30 -17.27
C THR A 166 -2.45 -15.07 -16.00
N ALA A 167 -1.99 -16.31 -16.14
CA ALA A 167 -1.48 -17.11 -15.02
C ALA A 167 -0.30 -16.42 -14.34
N SER A 168 0.72 -16.00 -15.10
CA SER A 168 1.89 -15.28 -14.59
C SER A 168 1.50 -14.03 -13.80
N ARG A 169 0.56 -13.23 -14.32
CA ARG A 169 0.07 -12.02 -13.65
C ARG A 169 -0.67 -12.31 -12.35
N ILE A 170 -1.48 -13.37 -12.30
CA ILE A 170 -2.16 -13.80 -11.07
C ILE A 170 -1.11 -14.25 -10.05
N CYS A 171 -0.20 -15.14 -10.45
CA CYS A 171 0.83 -15.68 -9.58
C CYS A 171 1.72 -14.57 -9.01
N LYS A 172 2.16 -13.60 -9.82
CA LYS A 172 2.97 -12.45 -9.36
C LYS A 172 2.32 -11.67 -8.21
N ASN A 173 0.99 -11.57 -8.20
CA ASN A 173 0.27 -10.82 -7.18
C ASN A 173 0.08 -11.59 -5.86
N ILE A 174 0.21 -12.92 -5.86
CA ILE A 174 -0.02 -13.79 -4.70
C ILE A 174 1.24 -14.57 -4.29
N LEU A 175 2.35 -14.36 -5.00
CA LEU A 175 3.64 -15.03 -4.80
C LEU A 175 4.22 -14.63 -3.44
N GLY A 176 4.63 -15.63 -2.64
CA GLY A 176 5.22 -15.42 -1.31
C GLY A 176 4.21 -15.13 -0.19
N GLU A 177 2.96 -14.79 -0.52
CA GLU A 177 1.87 -14.68 0.45
C GLU A 177 1.11 -15.99 0.61
N VAL A 178 0.71 -16.61 -0.51
CA VAL A 178 -0.18 -17.79 -0.51
C VAL A 178 0.34 -18.93 -1.38
N LEU A 179 1.15 -18.64 -2.41
CA LEU A 179 1.76 -19.67 -3.24
C LEU A 179 2.88 -20.39 -2.49
N ASP A 180 2.73 -21.71 -2.34
CA ASP A 180 3.73 -22.60 -1.78
C ASP A 180 4.72 -23.01 -2.89
N THR A 181 5.98 -22.61 -2.73
CA THR A 181 7.04 -22.94 -3.70
C THR A 181 7.44 -24.41 -3.69
N SER A 182 6.99 -25.20 -2.71
CA SER A 182 7.20 -26.66 -2.67
C SER A 182 6.21 -27.43 -3.55
N VAL A 183 5.08 -26.81 -3.94
CA VAL A 183 4.10 -27.41 -4.85
C VAL A 183 4.61 -27.33 -6.28
N LEU A 184 4.67 -28.48 -6.96
CA LEU A 184 5.21 -28.59 -8.31
C LEU A 184 4.26 -28.06 -9.39
N ASN A 185 2.95 -28.22 -9.20
CA ASN A 185 1.95 -27.92 -10.23
C ASN A 185 0.72 -27.25 -9.63
N TYR A 186 0.25 -26.20 -10.29
CA TYR A 186 -1.03 -25.57 -10.02
C TYR A 186 -1.93 -25.66 -11.24
N THR A 187 -3.24 -25.82 -11.02
CA THR A 187 -4.26 -25.81 -12.07
C THR A 187 -5.03 -24.50 -12.03
N LEU A 188 -5.02 -23.75 -13.14
CA LEU A 188 -5.83 -22.54 -13.31
C LEU A 188 -7.05 -22.86 -14.17
N ILE A 189 -8.23 -22.75 -13.57
CA ILE A 189 -9.51 -23.00 -14.24
C ILE A 189 -10.00 -21.70 -14.86
N TYR A 190 -10.43 -21.80 -16.13
CA TYR A 190 -11.01 -20.72 -16.89
C TYR A 190 -12.44 -21.07 -17.29
N LYS A 191 -13.27 -20.04 -17.48
CA LYS A 191 -14.45 -20.11 -18.35
C LYS A 191 -14.19 -19.28 -19.60
N TRP A 192 -14.85 -19.61 -20.70
CA TRP A 192 -14.76 -18.84 -21.93
C TRP A 192 -16.13 -18.75 -22.59
N GLY A 193 -16.26 -17.82 -23.52
CA GLY A 193 -17.48 -17.65 -24.30
C GLY A 193 -17.29 -16.60 -25.38
N CYS A 194 -18.31 -16.40 -26.18
CA CYS A 194 -18.34 -15.43 -27.25
C CYS A 194 -19.71 -14.75 -27.32
N ASP A 195 -19.72 -13.52 -27.80
CA ASP A 195 -20.94 -12.74 -27.98
C ASP A 195 -20.84 -11.85 -29.22
N GLY A 196 -21.99 -11.55 -29.82
CA GLY A 196 -22.14 -10.70 -31.00
C GLY A 196 -22.91 -9.43 -30.66
N SER A 197 -22.47 -8.29 -31.19
CA SER A 197 -23.11 -6.99 -31.04
C SER A 197 -23.25 -6.30 -32.39
N SER A 198 -24.33 -5.53 -32.55
CA SER A 198 -24.67 -4.80 -33.78
C SER A 198 -25.02 -3.35 -33.48
N GLY A 199 -25.14 -2.53 -34.52
CA GLY A 199 -25.44 -1.10 -34.38
C GLY A 199 -24.23 -0.27 -33.95
N HIS A 200 -23.02 -0.76 -34.23
CA HIS A 200 -21.79 0.00 -34.02
C HIS A 200 -21.68 1.16 -35.03
N SER A 201 -20.92 2.19 -34.66
CA SER A 201 -20.67 3.33 -35.54
C SER A 201 -19.81 2.90 -36.72
N LEU A 202 -20.22 3.28 -37.94
CA LEU A 202 -19.48 3.01 -39.15
C LEU A 202 -18.36 4.03 -39.33
N TYR A 203 -17.12 3.57 -39.39
CA TYR A 203 -15.97 4.39 -39.68
C TYR A 203 -15.68 4.37 -41.19
N LYS A 204 -15.18 5.50 -41.71
CA LYS A 204 -14.73 5.60 -43.12
C LYS A 204 -13.34 4.97 -43.31
N GLN A 205 -13.04 3.91 -42.57
CA GLN A 205 -11.77 3.21 -42.69
C GLN A 205 -11.85 2.27 -43.90
N PRO A 206 -10.83 2.26 -44.78
CA PRO A 206 -10.79 1.30 -45.86
C PRO A 206 -10.55 -0.11 -45.31
N PHE A 207 -11.28 -1.08 -45.86
CA PHE A 207 -11.03 -2.51 -45.69
C PHE A 207 -10.31 -3.06 -46.92
N GLU A 208 -9.55 -4.14 -46.75
CA GLU A 208 -8.94 -4.89 -47.86
C GLU A 208 -10.01 -5.47 -48.79
N ASP A 209 -11.11 -5.97 -48.21
CA ASP A 209 -12.31 -6.38 -48.94
C ASP A 209 -13.42 -5.32 -48.79
N PRO A 210 -13.89 -4.70 -49.90
CA PRO A 210 -14.94 -3.68 -49.89
C PRO A 210 -16.29 -4.12 -49.30
N ASP A 211 -16.56 -5.42 -49.24
CA ASP A 211 -17.80 -5.96 -48.68
C ASP A 211 -17.79 -6.05 -47.15
N ASN A 212 -16.65 -5.80 -46.51
CA ASN A 212 -16.53 -5.76 -45.05
C ASN A 212 -17.15 -4.51 -44.44
N THR A 213 -17.60 -4.66 -43.20
CA THR A 213 -18.26 -3.59 -42.43
C THR A 213 -17.95 -3.74 -40.95
N ASP A 214 -17.77 -2.60 -40.27
CA ASP A 214 -17.61 -2.48 -38.82
C ASP A 214 -18.94 -2.31 -38.07
N GLU A 215 -20.08 -2.50 -38.74
CA GLU A 215 -21.42 -2.46 -38.14
C GLU A 215 -21.65 -3.53 -37.06
N TYR A 216 -21.04 -4.70 -37.26
CA TYR A 216 -21.19 -5.89 -36.43
C TYR A 216 -19.85 -6.24 -35.79
N MET A 217 -19.86 -6.56 -34.50
CA MET A 217 -18.68 -7.02 -33.79
C MET A 217 -18.96 -8.35 -33.10
N PHE A 218 -18.09 -9.32 -33.32
CA PHE A 218 -18.09 -10.60 -32.62
C PHE A 218 -16.85 -10.69 -31.74
N VAL A 219 -17.02 -11.02 -30.46
CA VAL A 219 -15.93 -11.06 -29.47
C VAL A 219 -15.88 -12.42 -28.81
N ILE A 220 -14.68 -13.02 -28.78
CA ILE A 220 -14.37 -14.24 -28.04
C ILE A 220 -13.52 -13.86 -26.83
N SER A 221 -13.89 -14.35 -25.65
CA SER A 221 -13.24 -13.95 -24.40
C SER A 221 -13.16 -15.10 -23.39
N LEU A 222 -12.24 -14.97 -22.43
CA LEU A 222 -12.07 -15.89 -21.31
C LEU A 222 -11.96 -15.15 -19.98
N VAL A 223 -12.29 -15.85 -18.90
CA VAL A 223 -12.24 -15.34 -17.52
C VAL A 223 -11.55 -16.38 -16.64
N PRO A 224 -10.44 -16.04 -15.95
CA PRO A 224 -9.86 -16.91 -14.94
C PRO A 224 -10.83 -16.99 -13.74
N ILE A 225 -11.12 -18.20 -13.28
CA ILE A 225 -12.08 -18.47 -12.21
C ILE A 225 -11.38 -18.80 -10.91
N ARG A 226 -10.48 -19.78 -10.91
CA ARG A 226 -9.75 -20.17 -9.70
C ARG A 226 -8.41 -20.84 -10.01
N LEU A 227 -7.42 -20.60 -9.16
CA LEU A 227 -6.14 -21.29 -9.13
C LEU A 227 -6.15 -22.24 -7.94
N GLN A 228 -5.84 -23.51 -8.17
CA GLN A 228 -5.87 -24.55 -7.15
C GLN A 228 -4.66 -25.47 -7.27
N ASP A 229 -4.16 -25.95 -6.13
CA ASP A 229 -3.17 -27.03 -6.06
C ASP A 229 -3.87 -28.37 -6.30
N ASN A 230 -4.89 -28.62 -5.48
CA ASN A 230 -5.80 -29.76 -5.60
C ASN A 230 -7.26 -29.27 -5.49
N PRO A 231 -8.28 -30.06 -5.87
CA PRO A 231 -9.68 -29.62 -5.86
C PRO A 231 -10.19 -29.11 -4.51
N GLN A 232 -9.51 -29.44 -3.41
CA GLN A 232 -9.85 -29.04 -2.05
C GLN A 232 -9.06 -27.81 -1.57
N ASN A 233 -7.99 -27.43 -2.27
CA ASN A 233 -7.08 -26.35 -1.88
C ASN A 233 -7.04 -25.24 -2.95
N ILE A 234 -7.86 -24.22 -2.74
CA ILE A 234 -7.95 -23.03 -3.61
C ILE A 234 -6.98 -21.97 -3.11
N VAL A 235 -6.03 -21.59 -3.96
CA VAL A 235 -4.99 -20.59 -3.65
C VAL A 235 -5.42 -19.20 -4.10
N TRP A 236 -6.21 -19.12 -5.16
CA TRP A 236 -6.80 -17.87 -5.62
C TRP A 236 -8.17 -18.13 -6.23
N GLU A 237 -9.13 -17.27 -5.90
CA GLU A 237 -10.46 -17.29 -6.51
C GLU A 237 -10.80 -15.89 -7.03
N ASN A 238 -11.39 -15.84 -8.21
CA ASN A 238 -11.86 -14.59 -8.78
C ASN A 238 -12.99 -14.02 -7.92
N PRO A 239 -12.82 -12.82 -7.32
CA PRO A 239 -13.82 -12.26 -6.41
C PRO A 239 -15.10 -11.82 -7.12
N ARG A 240 -15.07 -11.64 -8.45
CA ARG A 240 -16.21 -11.19 -9.26
C ARG A 240 -16.21 -11.89 -10.62
N PRO A 241 -16.53 -13.20 -10.68
CA PRO A 241 -16.44 -13.97 -11.92
C PRO A 241 -17.44 -13.54 -13.00
N ALA A 242 -18.48 -12.78 -12.65
CA ALA A 242 -19.43 -12.19 -13.58
C ALA A 242 -19.05 -10.75 -14.02
N SER A 243 -17.96 -10.18 -13.51
CA SER A 243 -17.57 -8.81 -13.86
C SER A 243 -16.79 -8.77 -15.18
N PRO A 244 -17.06 -7.79 -16.05
CA PRO A 244 -16.27 -7.59 -17.27
C PRO A 244 -14.80 -7.24 -16.98
N ARG A 245 -14.47 -6.78 -15.76
CA ARG A 245 -13.09 -6.42 -15.37
C ARG A 245 -12.11 -7.59 -15.38
N PHE A 246 -12.60 -8.82 -15.27
CA PHE A 246 -11.80 -10.04 -15.36
C PHE A 246 -11.89 -10.72 -16.72
N CYS A 247 -12.67 -10.15 -17.65
CA CYS A 247 -12.84 -10.68 -18.99
C CYS A 247 -11.63 -10.31 -19.86
N ARG A 248 -10.96 -11.33 -20.39
CA ARG A 248 -9.79 -11.20 -21.25
C ARG A 248 -10.22 -11.55 -22.67
N VAL A 249 -10.13 -10.57 -23.56
CA VAL A 249 -10.45 -10.76 -24.98
C VAL A 249 -9.38 -11.64 -25.62
N ILE A 250 -9.83 -12.70 -26.30
CA ILE A 250 -9.00 -13.57 -27.14
C ILE A 250 -8.98 -13.01 -28.55
N LYS A 251 -10.18 -12.72 -29.08
CA LYS A 251 -10.37 -12.25 -30.45
C LYS A 251 -11.55 -11.31 -30.51
N PHE A 252 -11.46 -10.28 -31.36
CA PHE A 252 -12.64 -9.61 -31.87
C PHE A 252 -12.57 -9.54 -33.39
N ILE A 253 -13.73 -9.56 -34.05
CA ILE A 253 -13.87 -9.58 -35.51
C ILE A 253 -15.06 -8.68 -35.89
N TYR A 254 -14.88 -7.89 -36.93
CA TYR A 254 -15.96 -7.20 -37.62
C TYR A 254 -16.64 -8.16 -38.60
N ASN A 255 -17.73 -8.81 -38.16
CA ASN A 255 -18.49 -9.74 -38.98
C ASN A 255 -19.91 -9.91 -38.46
N ASN A 256 -20.86 -10.09 -39.37
CA ASN A 256 -22.24 -10.42 -39.03
C ASN A 256 -22.33 -11.91 -38.64
N THR A 257 -22.81 -12.16 -37.42
CA THR A 257 -22.99 -13.51 -36.86
C THR A 257 -23.89 -14.41 -37.70
N SER A 258 -24.78 -13.84 -38.53
CA SER A 258 -25.66 -14.60 -39.43
C SER A 258 -24.96 -15.17 -40.67
N ARG A 259 -23.69 -14.81 -40.94
CA ARG A 259 -22.95 -15.21 -42.14
C ARG A 259 -21.89 -16.30 -41.92
N THR A 260 -21.65 -16.78 -40.70
CA THR A 260 -20.50 -17.69 -40.45
C THR A 260 -20.80 -18.79 -39.44
N ASN A 261 -20.61 -20.05 -39.86
CA ASN A 261 -20.34 -21.16 -38.93
C ASN A 261 -19.00 -20.87 -38.25
N VAL A 262 -18.99 -20.71 -36.94
CA VAL A 262 -17.79 -20.50 -36.10
C VAL A 262 -17.03 -21.81 -35.94
#